data_AF-R7MJH8-F1
#
_entry.id   AF-R7MJH8-F1
#
_cell.length_a   1.000
_cell.length_b   1.000
_cell.length_c   1.000
_cell.angle_alpha   90.00
_cell.angle_beta   90.00
_cell.angle_gamma   90.00
#
_symmetry.space_group_name_H-M   'P 1'
#
loop_
_entity.id
_entity.type
_entity.pdbx_description
1 polymer ?
#
loop_
_entity_poly.entity_id
_entity_poly.type
_entity_poly.pdbx_seq_one_letter_code
_entity_poly.pdbx_strand_id
1 'polypeptide(L)'
;MFEKLKKFFYYKILHKNYWRTGKCKGCGQCCTHIYVKHFKHVLQDEKEFKRLQFLHKFYSDLEIIGKDELGLIFECKNLDKETKKCKNHFFRPGICRRYPQEELFAMGGTLSETCGYKMEPIVPFKDVLNEVNKKSNKKNKIRLFSNVISF
;
A
#
# COMPACT_ATOMS: atom_id res chain seq x y z
N MET A 1 -25.96 1.60 -4.28
CA MET A 1 -26.11 2.50 -3.11
C MET A 1 -25.15 2.13 -1.97
N PHE A 2 -25.04 0.85 -1.60
CA PHE A 2 -24.13 0.38 -0.54
C PHE A 2 -22.63 0.66 -0.77
N GLU A 3 -22.13 0.57 -2.01
CA GLU A 3 -20.71 0.82 -2.27
C GLU A 3 -20.29 2.27 -2.03
N LYS A 4 -21.13 3.24 -2.40
CA LYS A 4 -20.86 4.66 -2.16
C LYS A 4 -20.76 4.95 -0.66
N LEU A 5 -21.65 4.35 0.13
CA LEU A 5 -21.64 4.49 1.59
C LEU A 5 -20.39 3.84 2.22
N LYS A 6 -20.01 2.65 1.74
CA LYS A 6 -18.76 1.98 2.16
C LYS A 6 -17.53 2.83 1.82
N LYS A 7 -17.42 3.31 0.58
CA LYS A 7 -16.34 4.20 0.14
C LYS A 7 -16.28 5.47 0.99
N PHE A 8 -17.44 6.07 1.29
CA PHE A 8 -17.52 7.22 2.19
C PHE A 8 -17.01 6.92 3.59
N PHE A 9 -17.43 5.81 4.20
CA PHE A 9 -16.95 5.37 5.52
C PHE A 9 -15.43 5.14 5.52
N TYR A 10 -14.92 4.41 4.53
CA TYR A 10 -13.48 4.13 4.42
C TYR A 10 -12.65 5.41 4.27
N TYR A 11 -13.13 6.38 3.48
CA TYR A 11 -12.43 7.64 3.28
C TYR A 11 -12.51 8.56 4.50
N LYS A 12 -13.71 8.76 5.06
CA LYS A 12 -13.94 9.76 6.12
C LYS A 12 -13.60 9.26 7.52
N ILE A 13 -13.72 7.97 7.79
CA ILE A 13 -13.54 7.40 9.13
C ILE A 13 -12.24 6.60 9.22
N LEU A 14 -11.93 5.77 8.21
CA LEU A 14 -10.70 4.96 8.22
C LEU A 14 -9.52 5.65 7.52
N HIS A 15 -9.70 6.86 7.00
CA HIS A 15 -8.67 7.65 6.30
C HIS A 15 -7.94 6.87 5.19
N LYS A 16 -8.65 5.98 4.49
CA LYS A 16 -8.12 5.26 3.33
C LYS A 16 -8.31 6.10 2.07
N ASN A 17 -7.27 6.20 1.23
CA ASN A 17 -7.40 6.92 -0.04
C ASN A 17 -7.71 5.98 -1.21
N TYR A 18 -7.42 4.69 -1.07
CA TYR A 18 -7.58 3.69 -2.13
C TYR A 18 -8.52 2.56 -1.72
N TRP A 19 -9.26 2.07 -2.71
CA TRP A 19 -10.17 0.95 -2.65
C TRP A 19 -9.58 -0.23 -3.42
N ARG A 20 -9.41 -1.37 -2.75
CA ARG A 20 -8.88 -2.59 -3.37
C ARG A 20 -9.99 -3.29 -4.17
N THR A 21 -9.77 -3.47 -5.47
CA THR A 21 -10.65 -4.24 -6.37
C THR A 21 -9.90 -5.42 -7.00
N GLY A 22 -10.65 -6.35 -7.59
CA GLY A 22 -10.08 -7.54 -8.23
C GLY A 22 -9.78 -8.69 -7.25
N LYS A 23 -9.00 -9.67 -7.73
CA LYS A 23 -8.67 -10.90 -6.97
C LYS A 23 -7.28 -11.41 -7.29
N CYS A 24 -6.66 -12.10 -6.34
CA CYS A 24 -5.37 -12.75 -6.56
C CYS A 24 -5.47 -13.78 -7.70
N LYS A 25 -4.56 -13.69 -8.67
CA LYS A 25 -4.40 -14.67 -9.77
C LYS A 25 -3.31 -15.71 -9.50
N GLY A 26 -2.64 -15.64 -8.34
CA GLY A 26 -1.51 -16.51 -8.03
C GLY A 26 -0.25 -16.24 -8.86
N CYS A 27 -0.10 -15.04 -9.43
CA CYS A 27 1.03 -14.65 -10.30
C CYS A 27 2.42 -14.62 -9.64
N GLY A 28 2.50 -14.80 -8.32
CA GLY A 28 3.76 -14.84 -7.55
C GLY A 28 4.55 -13.54 -7.46
N GLN A 29 4.13 -12.45 -8.13
CA GLN A 29 4.89 -11.18 -8.12
C GLN A 29 5.02 -10.55 -6.74
N CYS A 30 4.02 -10.70 -5.87
CA CYS A 30 4.11 -10.25 -4.48
C CYS A 30 5.10 -11.07 -3.63
N CYS A 31 5.72 -12.11 -4.20
CA CYS A 31 6.65 -12.98 -3.52
C CYS A 31 8.13 -12.73 -3.87
N THR A 32 8.47 -11.90 -4.87
CA THR A 32 9.85 -11.79 -5.41
C THR A 32 10.69 -10.69 -4.76
N HIS A 33 10.10 -9.52 -4.47
CA HIS A 33 10.79 -8.34 -3.91
C HIS A 33 9.93 -7.71 -2.81
N ILE A 34 10.09 -8.19 -1.59
CA ILE A 34 9.30 -7.81 -0.44
C ILE A 34 10.15 -6.91 0.45
N TYR A 35 9.63 -5.73 0.79
CA TYR A 35 10.09 -4.96 1.95
C TYR A 35 9.19 -5.26 3.13
N VAL A 36 9.79 -5.56 4.27
CA VAL A 36 9.05 -5.82 5.51
C VAL A 36 9.05 -4.55 6.35
N LYS A 37 7.88 -3.92 6.48
CA LYS A 37 7.67 -2.84 7.45
C LYS A 37 7.32 -3.45 8.80
N HIS A 38 8.16 -3.21 9.81
CA HIS A 38 7.92 -3.60 11.18
C HIS A 38 7.73 -2.34 12.04
N PHE A 39 6.55 -2.21 12.66
CA PHE A 39 6.10 -0.98 13.33
C PHE A 39 6.22 0.28 12.44
N LYS A 40 7.22 1.14 12.72
CA LYS A 40 7.39 2.45 12.09
C LYS A 40 8.52 2.48 11.05
N HIS A 41 9.31 1.41 10.90
CA HIS A 41 10.44 1.36 9.99
C HIS A 41 10.39 0.13 9.07
N VAL A 42 11.16 0.20 7.98
CA VAL A 42 11.47 -0.97 7.14
C VAL A 42 12.64 -1.71 7.78
N LEU A 43 12.63 -3.04 7.79
CA LEU A 43 13.73 -3.82 8.36
C LEU A 43 15.03 -3.54 7.61
N GLN A 44 16.08 -3.18 8.34
CA GLN A 44 17.41 -2.91 7.78
C GLN A 44 18.49 -3.85 8.31
N ASP A 45 18.24 -4.51 9.44
CA ASP A 45 19.19 -5.35 10.15
C ASP A 45 18.79 -6.83 10.10
N GLU A 46 19.74 -7.69 9.73
CA GLU A 46 19.52 -9.12 9.65
C GLU A 46 19.33 -9.76 11.02
N LYS A 47 19.93 -9.20 12.09
CA LYS A 47 19.75 -9.73 13.44
C LYS A 47 18.33 -9.46 13.94
N GLU A 48 17.78 -8.27 13.67
CA GLU A 48 16.36 -7.96 13.90
C GLU A 48 15.47 -8.97 13.15
N PHE A 49 15.72 -9.20 11.86
CA PHE A 49 14.95 -10.18 11.08
C PHE A 49 15.03 -11.60 11.67
N LYS A 50 16.23 -12.06 12.07
CA LYS A 50 16.39 -13.37 12.73
C LYS A 50 15.55 -13.48 14.01
N ARG A 51 15.45 -12.41 14.80
CA ARG A 51 14.56 -12.39 15.98
C ARG A 51 13.09 -12.53 15.59
N LEU A 52 12.65 -11.84 14.53
CA LEU A 52 11.28 -11.91 14.04
C LEU A 52 10.89 -13.32 13.55
N GLN A 53 11.85 -14.08 13.00
CA GLN A 53 11.61 -15.47 12.59
C GLN A 53 11.17 -16.39 13.74
N PHE A 54 11.51 -16.06 14.99
CA PHE A 54 11.03 -16.80 16.17
C PHE A 54 9.63 -16.39 16.62
N LEU A 55 9.16 -15.19 16.24
CA LEU A 55 7.86 -14.66 16.68
C LEU A 55 6.69 -15.14 15.82
N HIS A 56 6.90 -15.27 14.50
CA HIS A 56 5.80 -15.60 13.60
C HIS A 56 6.28 -16.32 12.34
N LYS A 57 5.60 -17.44 12.00
CA LYS A 57 5.93 -18.32 10.86
C LYS A 57 6.10 -17.59 9.52
N PHE A 58 5.34 -16.52 9.30
CA PHE A 58 5.48 -15.70 8.08
C PHE A 58 6.93 -15.28 7.81
N TYR A 59 7.67 -14.83 8.84
CA TYR A 59 9.04 -14.37 8.68
C TYR A 59 9.99 -15.53 8.37
N SER A 60 9.69 -16.74 8.87
CA SER A 60 10.47 -17.96 8.58
C SER A 60 10.35 -18.38 7.10
N ASP A 61 9.25 -18.01 6.45
CA ASP A 61 8.99 -18.26 5.02
C ASP A 61 9.64 -17.20 4.10
N LEU A 62 10.39 -16.24 4.65
CA LEU A 62 11.14 -15.24 3.89
C LEU A 62 12.64 -15.56 3.88
N GLU A 63 13.30 -15.23 2.76
CA GLU A 63 14.75 -15.26 2.58
C GLU A 63 15.25 -13.88 2.17
N ILE A 64 16.40 -13.47 2.70
CA ILE A 64 17.02 -12.19 2.32
C ILE A 64 17.73 -12.42 0.98
N ILE A 65 17.39 -11.60 -0.02
CA ILE A 65 18.01 -11.65 -1.35
C ILE A 65 18.89 -10.43 -1.63
N GLY A 66 18.83 -9.40 -0.79
CA GLY A 66 19.64 -8.20 -0.94
C GLY A 66 19.31 -7.14 0.11
N LYS A 67 19.96 -5.98 -0.04
CA LYS A 67 19.75 -4.80 0.79
C LYS A 67 20.00 -3.55 -0.06
N ASP A 68 19.18 -2.53 0.14
CA ASP A 68 19.34 -1.21 -0.47
C ASP A 68 19.17 -0.10 0.58
N GLU A 69 19.03 1.15 0.12
CA GLU A 69 18.83 2.34 0.94
C GLU A 69 17.51 2.30 1.75
N LEU A 70 16.49 1.61 1.24
CA LEU A 70 15.21 1.45 1.94
C LEU A 70 15.32 0.38 3.04
N GLY A 71 15.98 -0.74 2.74
CA GLY A 71 16.26 -1.79 3.72
C GLY A 71 16.55 -3.16 3.11
N LEU A 72 16.28 -4.20 3.89
CA LEU A 72 16.43 -5.58 3.46
C LEU A 72 15.34 -5.94 2.44
N ILE A 73 15.77 -6.60 1.37
CA ILE A 73 14.92 -7.11 0.30
C ILE A 73 14.75 -8.60 0.52
N PHE A 74 13.50 -9.04 0.57
CA PHE A 74 13.15 -10.43 0.82
C PHE A 74 12.45 -11.08 -0.38
N GLU A 75 12.64 -12.38 -0.50
CA GLU A 75 11.84 -13.26 -1.35
C GLU A 75 11.10 -14.27 -0.48
N CYS A 76 9.92 -14.71 -0.92
CA CYS A 76 9.15 -15.72 -0.21
C CYS A 76 9.55 -17.12 -0.70
N LYS A 77 9.92 -18.01 0.22
CA LYS A 77 10.29 -19.41 -0.05
C LYS A 77 9.13 -20.24 -0.63
N ASN A 78 7.90 -19.75 -0.47
CA ASN A 78 6.70 -20.33 -1.07
C ASN A 78 6.53 -19.95 -2.55
N LEU A 79 7.40 -19.12 -3.13
CA LEU A 79 7.43 -18.88 -4.58
C LEU A 79 8.00 -20.12 -5.28
N ASP A 80 7.27 -20.61 -6.27
CA ASP A 80 7.73 -21.62 -7.20
C ASP A 80 8.58 -20.95 -8.29
N LYS A 81 9.83 -21.38 -8.45
CA LYS A 81 10.79 -20.71 -9.35
C LYS A 81 10.50 -20.98 -10.82
N GLU A 82 9.85 -22.10 -11.14
CA GLU A 82 9.54 -22.53 -12.51
C GLU A 82 8.22 -21.94 -12.98
N THR A 83 7.14 -22.20 -12.23
CA THR A 83 5.79 -21.76 -12.58
C THR A 83 5.53 -20.30 -12.22
N LYS A 84 6.40 -19.68 -11.40
CA LYS A 84 6.22 -18.35 -10.81
C LYS A 84 4.95 -18.21 -9.98
N LYS A 85 4.38 -19.31 -9.48
CA LYS A 85 3.17 -19.32 -8.65
C LYS A 85 3.50 -19.48 -7.16
N CYS A 86 2.55 -19.11 -6.31
CA CYS A 86 2.67 -19.36 -4.88
C CYS A 86 2.27 -20.82 -4.56
N LYS A 87 3.23 -21.62 -4.07
CA LYS A 87 3.03 -23.03 -3.67
C LYS A 87 2.00 -23.18 -2.55
N ASN A 88 2.00 -22.23 -1.61
CA ASN A 88 1.07 -22.22 -0.48
C ASN A 88 -0.10 -21.24 -0.67
N HIS A 89 -0.60 -21.08 -1.90
CA HIS A 89 -1.62 -20.06 -2.17
C HIS A 89 -2.89 -20.30 -1.33
N PHE A 90 -3.32 -21.54 -1.15
CA PHE A 90 -4.55 -21.86 -0.41
C PHE A 90 -4.44 -21.51 1.09
N PHE A 91 -3.35 -21.92 1.77
CA PHE A 91 -3.13 -21.62 3.18
C PHE A 91 -2.29 -20.37 3.44
N ARG A 92 -2.17 -19.48 2.44
CA ARG A 92 -1.38 -18.24 2.56
C ARG A 92 -1.81 -17.42 3.78
N PRO A 93 -0.84 -16.81 4.50
CA PRO A 93 -1.10 -16.09 5.73
C PRO A 93 -1.92 -14.82 5.50
N GLY A 94 -2.47 -14.27 6.59
CA GLY A 94 -3.35 -13.10 6.54
C GLY A 94 -2.74 -11.88 5.82
N ILE A 95 -1.42 -11.67 5.94
CA ILE A 95 -0.72 -10.59 5.23
C ILE A 95 -0.81 -10.75 3.71
N CYS A 96 -0.65 -11.97 3.18
CA CYS A 96 -0.80 -12.27 1.76
C CYS A 96 -2.26 -12.12 1.29
N ARG A 97 -3.25 -12.37 2.15
CA ARG A 97 -4.67 -12.19 1.82
C ARG A 97 -5.09 -10.71 1.76
N ARG A 98 -4.44 -9.87 2.58
CA ARG A 98 -4.65 -8.42 2.64
C ARG A 98 -3.89 -7.67 1.54
N TYR A 99 -2.92 -8.30 0.87
CA TYR A 99 -2.22 -7.70 -0.26
C TYR A 99 -3.19 -7.32 -1.41
N PRO A 100 -2.94 -6.20 -2.12
CA PRO A 100 -2.01 -5.13 -1.77
C PRO A 100 -2.56 -4.19 -0.68
N GLN A 101 -1.67 -3.56 0.09
CA GLN A 101 -2.02 -2.50 1.03
C GLN A 101 -1.60 -1.13 0.48
N GLU A 102 -2.20 -0.05 0.98
CA GLU A 102 -1.98 1.32 0.51
C GLU A 102 -0.54 1.80 0.72
N GLU A 103 0.10 1.30 1.78
CA GLU A 103 1.49 1.56 2.14
C GLU A 103 2.46 1.17 1.02
N LEU A 104 2.11 0.19 0.19
CA LEU A 104 2.90 -0.19 -0.99
C LEU A 104 3.12 1.01 -1.92
N PHE A 105 2.07 1.81 -2.17
CA PHE A 105 2.14 2.96 -3.07
C PHE A 105 2.82 4.16 -2.42
N ALA A 106 2.66 4.32 -1.09
CA ALA A 106 3.37 5.35 -0.35
C ALA A 106 4.90 5.16 -0.40
N MET A 107 5.37 3.93 -0.61
CA MET A 107 6.79 3.59 -0.81
C MET A 107 7.22 3.65 -2.28
N GLY A 108 6.39 4.12 -3.20
CA GLY A 108 6.68 4.14 -4.64
C GLY A 108 6.52 2.77 -5.34
N GLY A 109 5.99 1.77 -4.64
CA GLY A 109 5.74 0.45 -5.21
C GLY A 109 4.57 0.45 -6.19
N THR A 110 4.66 -0.41 -7.20
CA THR A 110 3.62 -0.60 -8.20
C THR A 110 3.15 -2.06 -8.23
N LEU A 111 1.93 -2.29 -8.72
CA LEU A 111 1.45 -3.64 -8.98
C LEU A 111 1.92 -4.05 -10.38
N SER A 112 2.47 -5.26 -10.50
CA SER A 112 2.74 -5.86 -11.81
C SER A 112 1.46 -5.93 -12.65
N GLU A 113 1.60 -5.76 -13.96
CA GLU A 113 0.52 -5.89 -14.95
C GLU A 113 -0.17 -7.27 -14.88
N THR A 114 0.56 -8.30 -14.45
CA THR A 114 0.04 -9.65 -14.27
C THR A 114 -0.80 -9.82 -12.99
N CYS A 115 -0.77 -8.83 -12.08
CA CYS A 115 -1.53 -8.85 -10.85
C CYS A 115 -3.04 -8.73 -11.15
N GLY A 116 -3.85 -9.52 -10.45
CA GLY A 116 -5.31 -9.44 -10.58
C GLY A 116 -5.96 -8.41 -9.66
N TYR A 117 -5.20 -7.78 -8.77
CA TYR A 117 -5.69 -6.69 -7.92
C TYR A 117 -5.48 -5.34 -8.59
N LYS A 118 -6.35 -4.39 -8.26
CA LYS A 118 -6.21 -2.97 -8.57
C LYS A 118 -6.48 -2.16 -7.31
N MET A 119 -5.91 -0.96 -7.26
CA MET A 119 -6.08 0.00 -6.18
C MET A 119 -6.62 1.28 -6.77
N GLU A 120 -7.93 1.47 -6.65
CA GLU A 120 -8.65 2.58 -7.25
C GLU A 120 -8.78 3.71 -6.23
N PRO A 121 -8.56 4.98 -6.62
CA PRO A 121 -8.77 6.08 -5.70
C PRO A 121 -10.24 6.12 -5.26
N ILE A 122 -10.48 6.27 -3.95
CA ILE A 122 -11.85 6.38 -3.41
C ILE A 122 -12.49 7.69 -3.88
N VAL A 123 -11.72 8.77 -3.86
CA VAL A 123 -12.11 10.07 -4.40
C VAL A 123 -11.33 10.30 -5.69
N PRO A 124 -11.99 10.48 -6.85
CA PRO A 124 -11.31 10.78 -8.10
C PRO A 124 -10.42 12.02 -7.99
N PHE A 125 -9.24 11.97 -8.63
CA PHE A 125 -8.30 13.09 -8.61
C PHE A 125 -8.92 14.42 -9.06
N LYS A 126 -9.80 14.38 -10.07
CA LYS A 126 -10.54 15.56 -10.54
C LYS A 126 -11.32 16.25 -9.42
N ASP A 127 -11.93 15.48 -8.54
CA ASP A 127 -12.72 16.02 -7.43
C ASP A 127 -11.83 16.62 -6.36
N VAL A 128 -10.72 15.96 -6.04
CA VAL A 128 -9.67 16.50 -5.15
C VAL A 128 -9.14 17.83 -5.70
N LEU A 129 -8.79 17.89 -6.98
CA LEU A 129 -8.28 19.09 -7.64
C LEU A 129 -9.30 20.23 -7.60
N ASN A 130 -10.57 19.94 -7.89
CA ASN A 130 -11.65 20.92 -7.81
C ASN A 130 -11.83 21.48 -6.40
N GLU A 131 -11.75 20.63 -5.36
CA GLU A 131 -11.82 21.09 -3.96
C GLU A 131 -10.65 22.00 -3.59
N VAL A 132 -9.42 21.64 -4.00
CA VAL A 132 -8.22 22.45 -3.76
C VAL A 132 -8.35 23.82 -4.44
N ASN A 133 -8.79 23.86 -5.70
CA ASN A 133 -8.98 25.11 -6.46
C ASN A 133 -10.05 26.01 -5.81
N LYS A 134 -11.19 25.45 -5.37
CA LYS A 134 -12.23 26.21 -4.66
C LYS A 134 -11.71 26.84 -3.37
N LYS A 135 -10.91 26.08 -2.59
CA LYS A 135 -10.31 26.58 -1.35
C LYS A 135 -9.30 27.70 -1.62
N SER A 136 -8.48 27.57 -2.66
CA SER A 136 -7.53 28.62 -3.09
C SER A 136 -8.27 29.90 -3.47
N ASN A 137 -9.29 29.81 -4.32
CA ASN A 137 -10.09 30.96 -4.75
C ASN A 137 -10.79 31.66 -3.57
N LYS A 138 -11.31 30.89 -2.60
CA LYS A 138 -11.91 31.45 -1.39
C LYS A 138 -10.88 32.20 -0.53
N LYS A 139 -9.68 31.63 -0.33
CA LYS A 139 -8.58 32.30 0.39
C LYS A 139 -8.14 33.58 -0.32
N ASN A 140 -8.03 33.57 -1.64
CA ASN A 140 -7.65 34.75 -2.42
C ASN A 140 -8.71 35.86 -2.32
N LYS A 141 -10.00 35.52 -2.39
CA LYS A 141 -11.07 36.49 -2.13
C LYS A 141 -10.99 37.09 -0.73
N ILE A 142 -10.79 36.27 0.30
CA ILE A 142 -10.68 36.77 1.69
C ILE A 142 -9.47 37.71 1.85
N ARG A 143 -8.31 37.38 1.27
CA ARG A 143 -7.11 38.24 1.28
C ARG A 143 -7.35 39.59 0.57
N LEU A 144 -8.03 39.55 -0.57
CA LEU A 144 -8.38 40.78 -1.30
C LEU A 144 -9.32 41.65 -0.46
N PHE A 145 -10.33 41.06 0.20
CA PHE A 145 -11.24 41.80 1.08
C PHE A 145 -10.53 42.34 2.33
N SER A 146 -9.60 41.61 2.96
CA SER A 146 -8.85 42.13 4.11
C SER A 146 -7.93 43.29 3.76
N ASN A 147 -7.37 43.31 2.54
CA ASN A 147 -6.53 44.41 2.07
C ASN A 147 -7.33 45.69 1.74
N VAL A 148 -8.62 45.55 1.41
CA VAL A 148 -9.51 46.68 1.13
C VAL A 148 -10.03 47.34 2.42
N ILE A 149 -10.14 46.59 3.52
CA ILE A 149 -10.63 47.10 4.82
C ILE A 149 -9.51 47.71 5.68
N SER A 150 -8.25 47.56 5.28
CA SER A 150 -7.07 48.09 6.00
C SER A 150 -6.65 49.51 5.58
N PHE A 151 -7.52 50.22 4.85
CA PHE A 151 -7.35 51.63 4.43
C PHE A 151 -8.44 52.51 5.02
#